data_AF-A0A7H9HT61-F1
#
_entry.id   AF-A0A7H9HT61-F1
#
_cell.length_a   1.000
_cell.length_b   1.000
_cell.length_c   1.000
_cell.angle_alpha   90.00
_cell.angle_beta   90.00
_cell.angle_gamma   90.00
#
_symmetry.space_group_name_H-M   'P 1'
#
loop_
_entity.id
_entity.type
_entity.pdbx_description
1 polymer ?
#
loop_
_entity_poly.entity_id
_entity_poly.type
_entity_poly.pdbx_seq_one_letter_code
_entity_poly.pdbx_strand_id
1 'polypeptide(L)'
;MTEAIRTNLCREPLASEDAFVSYLVNTKVSENLNILRTKLVNERLYPLAGQETGNSIEKFQDEYPTIAFQCLQRQHLTLAQMTDEYQRSQHEVKTRRYSVDFDSPRTELASISDNVSDEGSIEEIGTTAELRRRLLGKRATENSTLESEKSAERQLEDQDNLQNGLIEDMTKLVGSLKQGAVAFHNALNEDKAVLSAAEIGIQTASTSLTDISGKLRKYDKKKLGYIFYITVFLALFFGLIVTFIIIQLFPAL
;
A
#
# COMPACT_ATOMS: atom_id res chain seq x y z
N MET A 1 36.87 1.66 18.41
CA MET A 1 35.68 1.07 17.75
C MET A 1 34.72 2.16 17.22
N THR A 2 34.73 3.37 17.76
CA THR A 2 33.93 4.54 17.34
C THR A 2 34.38 5.16 16.00
N GLU A 3 35.68 5.14 15.69
CA GLU A 3 36.22 5.67 14.42
C GLU A 3 35.78 4.86 13.19
N ALA A 4 35.75 3.52 13.29
CA ALA A 4 35.32 2.66 12.19
C ALA A 4 33.82 2.81 11.88
N ILE A 5 33.01 3.13 12.89
CA ILE A 5 31.58 3.45 12.71
C ILE A 5 31.45 4.84 12.10
N ARG A 6 32.22 5.84 12.56
CA ARG A 6 32.27 7.19 11.97
C ARG A 6 32.68 7.15 10.49
N THR A 7 33.69 6.37 10.11
CA THR A 7 34.11 6.24 8.71
C THR A 7 33.13 5.47 7.84
N ASN A 8 32.27 4.61 8.40
CA ASN A 8 31.22 3.91 7.64
C ASN A 8 29.87 4.67 7.65
N LEU A 9 29.63 5.56 8.62
CA LEU A 9 28.47 6.47 8.65
C LEU A 9 28.68 7.73 7.80
N CYS A 10 29.91 8.25 7.71
CA CYS A 10 30.27 9.46 6.96
C CYS A 10 30.94 9.18 5.62
N ARG A 11 31.28 7.93 5.29
CA ARG A 11 31.54 7.60 3.89
C ARG A 11 30.20 7.74 3.19
N GLU A 12 30.06 8.80 2.40
CA GLU A 12 28.98 8.92 1.43
C GLU A 12 28.68 7.51 0.91
N PRO A 13 27.45 6.99 1.05
CA PRO A 13 27.06 5.94 0.15
C PRO A 13 27.16 6.65 -1.20
N LEU A 14 28.28 6.36 -1.91
CA LEU A 14 28.52 6.71 -3.29
C LEU A 14 27.17 6.63 -3.94
N ALA A 15 26.70 7.74 -4.53
CA ALA A 15 25.52 7.83 -5.36
C ALA A 15 25.04 6.44 -5.80
N SER A 16 24.26 5.79 -4.93
CA SER A 16 23.79 4.45 -5.22
C SER A 16 22.78 4.72 -6.30
N GLU A 17 23.01 4.17 -7.49
CA GLU A 17 22.21 4.41 -8.69
C GLU A 17 20.70 4.18 -8.42
N ASP A 18 20.39 3.41 -7.38
CA ASP A 18 19.05 3.20 -6.86
C ASP A 18 18.73 4.06 -5.63
N ALA A 19 17.76 4.97 -5.79
CA ALA A 19 17.18 5.80 -4.74
C ALA A 19 16.59 4.95 -3.58
N PHE A 20 16.15 3.72 -3.86
CA PHE A 20 15.56 2.81 -2.88
C PHE A 20 16.59 2.31 -1.88
N VAL A 21 17.74 1.89 -2.41
CA VAL A 21 18.85 1.42 -1.60
C VAL A 21 19.36 2.55 -0.72
N SER A 22 19.46 3.78 -1.24
CA SER A 22 19.82 4.93 -0.40
C SER A 22 18.82 5.19 0.72
N TYR A 23 17.51 5.04 0.46
CA TYR A 23 16.48 5.19 1.49
C TYR A 23 16.58 4.11 2.58
N LEU A 24 16.80 2.85 2.18
CA LEU A 24 16.91 1.72 3.10
C LEU A 24 18.14 1.87 4.02
N VAL A 25 19.29 2.24 3.44
CA VAL A 25 20.52 2.47 4.20
C VAL A 25 20.32 3.61 5.20
N ASN A 26 19.73 4.74 4.79
CA ASN A 26 19.44 5.86 5.70
C ASN A 26 18.50 5.47 6.83
N THR A 27 17.48 4.66 6.53
CA THR A 27 16.55 4.14 7.54
C THR A 27 17.28 3.28 8.57
N LYS A 28 18.20 2.42 8.12
CA LYS A 28 19.01 1.57 9.01
C LYS A 28 20.00 2.38 9.86
N VAL A 29 20.60 3.41 9.30
CA VAL A 29 21.48 4.32 10.05
C VAL A 29 20.69 5.06 11.14
N SER A 30 19.50 5.55 10.82
CA SER A 30 18.61 6.21 11.78
C SER A 30 18.20 5.26 12.92
N GLU A 31 17.85 4.02 12.60
CA GLU A 31 17.51 2.99 13.58
C GLU A 31 18.70 2.67 14.51
N ASN A 32 19.90 2.55 13.94
CA ASN A 32 21.14 2.34 14.72
C ASN A 32 21.45 3.51 15.65
N LEU A 33 21.25 4.76 15.20
CA LEU A 33 21.40 5.94 16.06
C LEU A 33 20.39 5.94 17.21
N ASN A 34 19.17 5.49 16.96
CA ASN A 34 18.14 5.36 18.01
C ASN A 34 18.48 4.24 19.02
N ILE A 35 19.02 3.11 18.55
CA ILE A 35 19.52 2.04 19.42
C ILE A 35 20.68 2.53 20.29
N LEU A 36 21.62 3.32 19.72
CA LEU A 36 22.71 3.91 20.50
C LEU A 36 22.18 4.89 21.55
N ARG A 37 21.24 5.76 21.17
CA ARG A 37 20.58 6.70 22.08
C ARG A 37 19.88 5.98 23.23
N THR A 38 19.07 4.96 22.94
CA THR A 38 18.33 4.20 23.96
C THR A 38 19.26 3.43 24.89
N LYS A 39 20.35 2.84 24.36
CA LYS A 39 21.40 2.21 25.18
C LYS A 39 22.05 3.21 26.14
N LEU A 40 22.46 4.38 25.66
CA LEU A 40 23.06 5.44 26.48
C LEU A 40 22.09 5.97 27.55
N VAL A 41 20.81 6.14 27.21
CA VAL A 41 19.78 6.56 28.17
C VAL A 41 19.53 5.49 29.23
N ASN A 42 19.47 4.21 28.84
CA ASN A 42 19.28 3.10 29.78
C ASN A 42 20.49 2.91 30.71
N GLU A 43 21.71 3.12 30.21
CA GLU A 43 22.95 3.08 31.01
C GLU A 43 22.98 4.18 32.09
N ARG A 44 22.30 5.31 31.85
CA ARG A 44 22.13 6.40 32.83
C ARG A 44 21.05 6.10 33.87
N LEU A 45 19.93 5.48 33.46
CA LEU A 45 18.80 5.19 34.34
C LEU A 45 19.08 4.03 35.29
N TYR A 46 19.91 3.07 34.86
CA TYR A 46 20.33 1.92 35.66
C TYR A 46 21.87 1.86 35.71
N PRO A 47 22.53 2.73 36.48
CA PRO A 47 23.98 2.69 36.60
C PRO A 47 24.40 1.37 37.25
N LEU A 48 25.05 0.49 36.49
CA LEU A 48 25.82 -0.59 37.10
C LEU A 48 26.95 0.06 37.91
N ALA A 49 27.13 -0.41 39.14
CA ALA A 49 28.10 0.14 40.09
C ALA A 49 29.49 0.27 39.45
N GLY A 50 29.94 1.50 39.21
CA GLY A 50 31.33 1.82 38.83
C GLY A 50 31.58 2.46 37.46
N GLN A 51 30.57 2.77 36.64
CA GLN A 51 30.78 3.45 35.34
C GLN A 51 30.50 4.96 35.40
N GLU A 52 31.52 5.77 35.11
CA GLU A 52 31.37 7.22 34.90
C GLU A 52 30.67 7.51 33.57
N THR A 53 29.34 7.55 33.59
CA THR A 53 28.48 7.74 32.42
C THR A 53 28.26 9.21 32.04
N GLY A 54 28.72 10.16 32.86
CA GLY A 54 28.47 11.60 32.66
C GLY A 54 29.00 12.16 31.34
N ASN A 55 30.21 11.75 30.94
CA ASN A 55 30.90 12.32 29.76
C ASN A 55 30.49 11.68 28.42
N SER A 56 29.82 10.52 28.42
CA SER A 56 29.47 9.80 27.19
C SER A 56 28.23 10.37 26.51
N ILE A 57 27.30 10.96 27.29
CA ILE A 57 26.07 11.56 26.76
C ILE A 57 26.34 12.92 26.15
N GLU A 58 27.15 13.76 26.79
CA GLU A 58 27.54 15.07 26.25
C GLU A 58 28.27 14.91 24.91
N LYS A 59 29.22 13.96 24.84
CA LYS A 59 29.89 13.61 23.59
C LYS A 59 28.93 13.10 22.52
N PHE A 60 27.92 12.30 22.89
CA PHE A 60 26.91 11.85 21.94
C PHE A 60 26.02 13.00 21.47
N GLN A 61 25.64 13.88 22.38
CA GLN A 61 24.78 15.03 22.10
C GLN A 61 25.47 16.08 21.23
N ASP A 62 26.80 16.17 21.28
CA ASP A 62 27.59 17.07 20.43
C ASP A 62 27.88 16.46 19.05
N GLU A 63 28.15 15.15 18.96
CA GLU A 63 28.62 14.51 17.72
C GLU A 63 27.50 14.03 16.79
N TYR A 64 26.42 13.48 17.33
CA TYR A 64 25.37 12.84 16.53
C TYR A 64 24.16 13.71 16.11
N PRO A 65 23.92 14.95 16.57
CA PRO A 65 22.73 15.70 16.16
C PRO A 65 22.81 16.10 14.68
N THR A 66 23.99 16.49 14.21
CA THR A 66 24.23 16.86 12.80
C THR A 66 24.03 15.67 11.88
N ILE A 67 24.53 14.50 12.27
CA ILE A 67 24.40 13.26 11.49
C ILE A 67 22.93 12.79 11.47
N ALA A 68 22.25 12.84 12.61
CA ALA A 68 20.83 12.51 12.69
C ALA A 68 19.98 13.43 11.81
N PHE A 69 20.25 14.73 11.82
CA PHE A 69 19.58 15.70 10.97
C PHE A 69 19.82 15.43 9.48
N GLN A 70 21.08 15.19 9.08
CA GLN A 70 21.42 14.88 7.69
C GLN A 70 20.77 13.58 7.19
N CYS A 71 20.75 12.53 8.01
CA CYS A 71 20.06 11.28 7.68
C CYS A 71 18.55 11.51 7.47
N LEU A 72 17.91 12.26 8.37
CA LEU A 72 16.48 12.56 8.28
C LEU A 72 16.16 13.42 7.04
N GLN A 73 16.97 14.44 6.78
CA GLN A 73 16.83 15.28 5.60
C GLN A 73 16.95 14.45 4.31
N ARG A 74 17.97 13.59 4.22
CA ARG A 74 18.19 12.75 3.05
C ARG A 74 17.06 11.74 2.85
N GLN A 75 16.58 11.13 3.93
CA GLN A 75 15.42 10.23 3.89
C GLN A 75 14.19 10.93 3.32
N HIS A 76 13.91 12.15 3.77
CA HIS A 76 12.76 12.93 3.28
C HIS A 76 12.91 13.29 1.80
N LEU A 77 14.10 13.71 1.37
CA LEU A 77 14.37 14.04 -0.03
C LEU A 77 14.23 12.82 -0.95
N THR A 78 14.80 11.68 -0.58
CA THR A 78 14.68 10.44 -1.38
C THR A 78 13.24 9.95 -1.44
N LEU A 79 12.49 10.04 -0.34
CA LEU A 79 11.08 9.67 -0.32
C LEU A 79 10.28 10.58 -1.25
N ALA A 80 10.49 11.89 -1.18
CA ALA A 80 9.83 12.86 -2.04
C ALA A 80 10.09 12.56 -3.54
N GLN A 81 11.33 12.26 -3.90
CA GLN A 81 11.69 11.88 -5.27
C GLN A 81 10.95 10.60 -5.71
N MET A 82 10.94 9.56 -4.89
CA MET A 82 10.23 8.32 -5.20
C MET A 82 8.73 8.49 -5.35
N THR A 83 8.13 9.35 -4.51
CA THR A 83 6.70 9.63 -4.62
C THR A 83 6.36 10.35 -5.91
N ASP A 84 7.23 11.23 -6.39
CA ASP A 84 7.05 11.94 -7.66
C ASP A 84 7.18 10.99 -8.85
N GLU A 85 8.22 10.15 -8.87
CA GLU A 85 8.41 9.12 -9.92
C GLU A 85 7.22 8.13 -9.98
N TYR A 86 6.70 7.74 -8.81
CA TYR A 86 5.51 6.90 -8.72
C TYR A 86 4.27 7.61 -9.27
N GLN A 87 4.05 8.87 -8.90
CA GLN A 87 2.92 9.66 -9.41
C GLN A 87 2.99 9.86 -10.92
N ARG A 88 4.20 10.13 -11.45
CA ARG A 88 4.45 10.24 -12.88
C ARG A 88 4.13 8.94 -13.62
N SER A 89 4.61 7.81 -13.11
CA SER A 89 4.33 6.49 -13.67
C SER A 89 2.84 6.16 -13.66
N GLN A 90 2.15 6.47 -12.56
CA GLN A 90 0.69 6.33 -12.46
C GLN A 90 -0.06 7.20 -13.46
N HIS A 91 0.41 8.43 -13.67
CA HIS A 91 -0.18 9.33 -14.66
C HIS A 91 0.03 8.79 -16.08
N GLU A 92 1.23 8.31 -16.42
CA GLU A 92 1.53 7.71 -17.73
C GLU A 92 0.69 6.46 -18.01
N VAL A 93 0.48 5.58 -17.03
CA VAL A 93 -0.39 4.41 -17.17
C VAL A 93 -1.85 4.81 -17.38
N LYS A 94 -2.32 5.84 -16.67
CA LYS A 94 -3.67 6.40 -16.86
C LYS A 94 -3.81 7.03 -18.23
N THR A 95 -2.88 7.87 -18.67
CA THR A 95 -2.94 8.51 -19.99
C THR A 95 -2.82 7.48 -21.11
N ARG A 96 -1.97 6.45 -20.99
CA ARG A 96 -1.90 5.35 -21.98
C ARG A 96 -3.21 4.58 -22.12
N ARG A 97 -3.99 4.44 -21.04
CA ARG A 97 -5.34 3.86 -21.09
C ARG A 97 -6.36 4.76 -21.80
N TYR A 98 -6.16 6.08 -21.78
CA TYR A 98 -7.03 7.05 -22.45
C TYR A 98 -6.55 7.44 -23.86
N SER A 99 -5.28 7.20 -24.19
CA SER A 99 -4.68 7.41 -25.52
C SER A 99 -4.58 6.08 -26.26
N VAL A 100 -5.71 5.38 -26.43
CA VAL A 100 -5.83 4.42 -27.52
C VAL A 100 -6.09 5.27 -28.76
N ASP A 101 -5.03 5.64 -29.46
CA ASP A 101 -5.13 6.27 -30.78
C ASP A 101 -5.80 5.27 -31.73
N PHE A 102 -7.05 5.54 -32.10
CA PHE A 102 -7.79 4.77 -33.11
C PHE A 102 -7.43 5.16 -34.55
N ASP A 103 -6.55 6.16 -34.73
CA ASP A 103 -6.22 6.77 -36.02
C ASP A 103 -4.76 6.53 -36.50
N SER A 104 -4.02 5.59 -35.89
CA SER A 104 -2.78 5.15 -36.54
C SER A 104 -3.16 4.43 -37.85
N PRO A 105 -2.63 4.83 -39.02
CA PRO A 105 -2.92 4.13 -40.26
C PRO A 105 -2.50 2.67 -40.07
N ARG A 106 -3.49 1.81 -40.18
CA ARG A 106 -3.44 0.35 -40.13
C ARG A 106 -2.23 -0.12 -40.95
N THR A 107 -1.09 -0.32 -40.28
CA THR A 107 0.03 -1.03 -40.89
C THR A 107 -0.46 -2.46 -41.01
N GLU A 108 -0.54 -2.92 -42.24
CA GLU A 108 -0.96 -4.26 -42.65
C GLU A 108 -0.14 -5.33 -41.91
N LEU A 109 -0.58 -5.71 -40.72
CA LEU A 109 -0.26 -7.00 -40.14
C LEU A 109 -1.50 -7.85 -40.31
N ALA A 110 -1.42 -8.58 -41.42
CA ALA A 110 -2.19 -9.74 -41.80
C ALA A 110 -3.08 -10.33 -40.69
N SER A 111 -4.37 -10.35 -41.01
CA SER A 111 -5.34 -11.36 -40.61
C SER A 111 -4.72 -12.71 -40.20
N ILE A 112 -4.71 -12.99 -38.90
CA ILE A 112 -4.81 -14.35 -38.37
C ILE A 112 -5.78 -14.31 -37.19
N SER A 113 -7.07 -14.21 -37.52
CA SER A 113 -8.16 -14.62 -36.65
C SER A 113 -8.92 -15.71 -37.40
N ASP A 114 -9.01 -16.85 -36.74
CA ASP A 114 -10.08 -17.83 -36.82
C ASP A 114 -10.50 -18.31 -38.20
N ASN A 115 -9.84 -19.37 -38.67
CA ASN A 115 -10.50 -20.51 -39.33
C ASN A 115 -9.48 -21.59 -39.68
N VAL A 116 -9.38 -22.66 -38.88
CA VAL A 116 -9.16 -24.02 -39.39
C VAL A 116 -9.76 -25.01 -38.37
N SER A 117 -11.05 -25.28 -38.53
CA SER A 117 -11.49 -26.68 -38.47
C SER A 117 -11.24 -27.29 -39.85
N ASP A 118 -10.88 -28.56 -39.80
CA ASP A 118 -11.14 -29.58 -40.82
C ASP A 118 -10.05 -29.93 -41.85
N GLU A 119 -10.07 -31.23 -42.12
CA GLU A 119 -9.25 -32.10 -42.96
C GLU A 119 -8.74 -31.50 -44.28
N GLY A 120 -7.55 -31.93 -44.71
CA GLY A 120 -7.15 -31.76 -46.11
C GLY A 120 -5.65 -31.86 -46.38
N SER A 121 -5.23 -33.04 -46.80
CA SER A 121 -3.95 -33.38 -47.45
C SER A 121 -3.35 -32.28 -48.35
N ILE A 122 -2.11 -31.87 -48.09
CA ILE A 122 -1.15 -31.51 -49.15
C ILE A 122 0.23 -32.06 -48.72
N GLU A 123 0.66 -33.08 -49.45
CA GLU A 123 2.02 -33.63 -49.41
C GLU A 123 3.06 -32.59 -49.86
N GLU A 124 4.26 -32.75 -49.31
CA GLU A 124 5.56 -32.26 -49.80
C GLU A 124 5.74 -30.75 -49.99
N ILE A 125 6.59 -30.16 -49.15
CA ILE A 125 7.90 -29.61 -49.56
C ILE A 125 8.68 -29.26 -48.28
N GLY A 126 9.78 -29.99 -48.05
CA GLY A 126 10.83 -29.62 -47.10
C GLY A 126 10.51 -29.87 -45.63
N THR A 127 10.72 -31.11 -45.18
CA THR A 127 10.58 -31.52 -43.78
C THR A 127 11.39 -30.58 -42.87
N THR A 128 10.78 -30.17 -41.76
CA THR A 128 11.45 -29.46 -40.64
C THR A 128 12.72 -30.18 -40.17
N ALA A 129 12.83 -31.49 -40.43
CA ALA A 129 14.02 -32.30 -40.27
C ALA A 129 15.23 -31.84 -41.12
N GLU A 130 15.02 -31.34 -42.34
CA GLU A 130 16.10 -30.85 -43.22
C GLU A 130 16.63 -29.47 -42.77
N LEU A 131 15.72 -28.59 -42.33
CA LEU A 131 16.07 -27.31 -41.69
C LEU A 131 16.79 -27.55 -40.34
N ARG A 132 16.34 -28.55 -39.56
CA ARG A 132 16.97 -29.02 -38.32
C ARG A 132 18.38 -29.59 -38.58
N ARG A 133 18.56 -30.39 -39.64
CA ARG A 133 19.89 -30.90 -40.06
C ARG A 133 20.83 -29.81 -40.54
N ARG A 134 20.33 -28.74 -41.16
CA ARG A 134 21.17 -27.59 -41.57
C ARG A 134 21.57 -26.68 -40.41
N LEU A 135 20.71 -26.52 -39.40
CA LEU A 135 21.01 -25.72 -38.21
C LEU A 135 21.96 -26.44 -37.24
N LEU A 136 21.87 -27.77 -37.12
CA LEU A 136 22.75 -28.59 -36.28
C LEU A 136 23.99 -29.15 -37.03
N GLY A 137 23.94 -29.25 -38.35
CA GLY A 137 24.90 -30.00 -39.18
C GLY A 137 26.18 -29.26 -39.62
N LYS A 138 26.66 -28.27 -38.87
CA LYS A 138 27.96 -27.61 -39.17
C LYS A 138 29.08 -27.94 -38.17
N ARG A 139 28.89 -28.89 -37.26
CA ARG A 139 29.92 -29.29 -36.28
C ARG A 139 30.27 -30.79 -36.25
N ALA A 140 29.99 -31.52 -37.32
CA ALA A 140 30.39 -32.94 -37.42
C ALA A 140 31.22 -33.16 -38.68
N THR A 141 32.48 -32.69 -38.66
CA THR A 141 33.53 -33.38 -39.41
C THR A 141 33.84 -34.66 -38.67
N GLU A 142 33.48 -35.76 -39.33
CA GLU A 142 34.00 -37.13 -39.20
C GLU A 142 33.69 -37.92 -37.91
N ASN A 143 32.91 -38.99 -38.14
CA ASN A 143 32.85 -40.24 -37.36
C ASN A 143 32.11 -40.22 -36.01
N SER A 144 30.76 -40.34 -36.03
CA SER A 144 29.92 -41.10 -35.05
C SER A 144 28.40 -40.78 -35.13
N THR A 145 27.83 -40.59 -36.31
CA THR A 145 26.56 -39.87 -36.51
C THR A 145 25.26 -40.68 -36.47
N LEU A 146 25.15 -41.80 -35.73
CA LEU A 146 23.86 -42.50 -35.57
C LEU A 146 23.38 -42.63 -34.12
N GLU A 147 24.30 -42.69 -33.15
CA GLU A 147 23.91 -42.70 -31.73
C GLU A 147 23.74 -41.28 -31.15
N SER A 148 24.52 -40.32 -31.65
CA SER A 148 24.41 -38.92 -31.22
C SER A 148 23.12 -38.23 -31.69
N GLU A 149 22.56 -38.65 -32.83
CA GLU A 149 21.31 -38.08 -33.38
C GLU A 149 20.08 -38.55 -32.58
N LYS A 150 20.05 -39.84 -32.20
CA LYS A 150 19.03 -40.38 -31.27
C LYS A 150 19.09 -39.74 -29.88
N SER A 151 20.29 -39.38 -29.40
CA SER A 151 20.46 -38.72 -28.11
C SER A 151 20.01 -37.26 -28.15
N ALA A 152 20.22 -36.56 -29.27
CA ALA A 152 19.77 -35.18 -29.45
C ALA A 152 18.25 -35.08 -29.63
N GLU A 153 17.63 -35.97 -30.41
CA GLU A 153 16.17 -35.99 -30.60
C GLU A 153 15.45 -36.29 -29.28
N ARG A 154 15.97 -37.22 -28.45
CA ARG A 154 15.44 -37.50 -27.11
C ARG A 154 15.59 -36.32 -26.14
N GLN A 155 16.73 -35.62 -26.17
CA GLN A 155 16.90 -34.42 -25.36
C GLN A 155 15.96 -33.27 -25.78
N LEU A 156 15.61 -33.21 -27.06
CA LEU A 156 14.66 -32.23 -27.57
C LEU A 156 13.22 -32.57 -27.16
N GLU A 157 12.84 -33.84 -27.24
CA GLU A 157 11.53 -34.33 -26.78
C GLU A 157 11.36 -34.06 -25.28
N ASP A 158 12.38 -34.31 -24.46
CA ASP A 158 12.38 -33.96 -23.04
C ASP A 158 12.25 -32.44 -22.80
N GLN A 159 12.90 -31.60 -23.62
CA GLN A 159 12.80 -30.14 -23.53
C GLN A 159 11.42 -29.61 -23.96
N ASP A 160 10.82 -30.16 -25.02
CA ASP A 160 9.48 -29.77 -25.47
C ASP A 160 8.42 -30.20 -24.45
N ASN A 161 8.58 -31.37 -23.83
CA ASN A 161 7.67 -31.83 -22.79
C ASN A 161 7.78 -30.96 -21.53
N LEU A 162 8.99 -30.53 -21.18
CA LEU A 162 9.22 -29.58 -20.07
C LEU A 162 8.68 -28.17 -20.40
N GLN A 163 8.85 -27.69 -21.64
CA GLN A 163 8.27 -26.42 -22.07
C GLN A 163 6.74 -26.45 -22.08
N ASN A 164 6.13 -27.54 -22.54
CA ASN A 164 4.68 -27.69 -22.51
C ASN A 164 4.15 -27.75 -21.07
N GLY A 165 4.83 -28.46 -20.17
CA GLY A 165 4.50 -28.45 -18.74
C GLY A 165 4.62 -27.04 -18.13
N LEU A 166 5.66 -26.29 -18.49
CA LEU A 166 5.85 -24.92 -18.03
C LEU A 166 4.74 -23.99 -18.56
N ILE A 167 4.36 -24.12 -19.83
CA ILE A 167 3.28 -23.32 -20.42
C ILE A 167 1.94 -23.63 -19.74
N GLU A 168 1.68 -24.90 -19.42
CA GLU A 168 0.49 -25.31 -18.68
C GLU A 168 0.48 -24.71 -17.27
N ASP A 169 1.61 -24.75 -16.57
CA ASP A 169 1.77 -24.17 -15.24
C ASP A 169 1.66 -22.63 -15.26
N MET A 170 2.23 -21.96 -16.26
CA MET A 170 2.05 -20.51 -16.45
C MET A 170 0.59 -20.18 -16.75
N THR A 171 -0.11 -20.99 -17.53
CA THR A 171 -1.54 -20.79 -17.82
C THR A 171 -2.40 -20.99 -16.58
N LYS A 172 -2.09 -22.01 -15.77
CA LYS A 172 -2.74 -22.24 -14.47
C LYS A 172 -2.47 -21.09 -13.49
N LEU A 173 -1.25 -20.57 -13.47
CA LEU A 173 -0.86 -19.44 -12.60
C LEU A 173 -1.53 -18.13 -13.05
N VAL A 174 -1.65 -17.88 -14.35
CA VAL A 174 -2.40 -16.73 -14.86
C VAL A 174 -3.90 -16.89 -14.60
N GLY A 175 -4.43 -18.12 -14.70
CA GLY A 175 -5.80 -18.44 -14.33
C GLY A 175 -6.08 -18.18 -12.85
N SER A 176 -5.20 -18.63 -11.96
CA SER A 176 -5.30 -18.38 -10.51
C SER A 176 -5.10 -16.91 -10.17
N LEU A 177 -4.21 -16.19 -10.87
CA LEU A 177 -4.03 -14.75 -10.73
C LEU A 177 -5.26 -13.97 -11.20
N LYS A 178 -5.88 -14.35 -12.32
CA LYS A 178 -7.14 -13.76 -12.79
C LYS A 178 -8.25 -13.98 -11.77
N GLN A 179 -8.37 -15.18 -11.23
CA GLN A 179 -9.36 -15.50 -10.21
C GLN A 179 -9.09 -14.74 -8.90
N GLY A 180 -7.82 -14.61 -8.50
CA GLY A 180 -7.39 -13.79 -7.39
C GLY A 180 -7.70 -12.31 -7.60
N ALA A 181 -7.46 -11.77 -8.80
CA ALA A 181 -7.78 -10.38 -9.14
C ALA A 181 -9.29 -10.11 -9.14
N VAL A 182 -10.12 -11.05 -9.59
CA VAL A 182 -11.59 -10.94 -9.50
C VAL A 182 -12.05 -11.00 -8.04
N ALA A 183 -11.47 -11.89 -7.23
CA ALA A 183 -11.77 -11.96 -5.80
C ALA A 183 -11.35 -10.66 -5.07
N PHE A 184 -10.18 -10.12 -5.38
CA PHE A 184 -9.72 -8.83 -4.86
C PHE A 184 -10.60 -7.66 -5.30
N HIS A 185 -11.07 -7.66 -6.56
CA HIS A 185 -11.98 -6.63 -7.05
C HIS A 185 -13.33 -6.68 -6.33
N ASN A 186 -13.86 -7.88 -6.10
CA ASN A 186 -15.10 -8.06 -5.35
C ASN A 186 -14.95 -7.65 -3.88
N ALA A 187 -13.85 -8.05 -3.22
CA ALA A 187 -13.54 -7.62 -1.86
C ALA A 187 -13.38 -6.10 -1.76
N LEU A 188 -12.73 -5.45 -2.73
CA LEU A 188 -12.61 -3.99 -2.78
C LEU A 188 -13.95 -3.28 -2.99
N ASN A 189 -14.85 -3.85 -3.81
CA ASN A 189 -16.20 -3.28 -3.97
C ASN A 189 -17.02 -3.44 -2.69
N GLU A 190 -16.89 -4.56 -1.99
CA GLU A 190 -17.50 -4.78 -0.68
C GLU A 190 -16.94 -3.78 0.35
N ASP A 191 -15.62 -3.65 0.44
CA ASP A 191 -14.95 -2.68 1.32
C ASP A 191 -15.36 -1.24 1.00
N LYS A 192 -15.50 -0.89 -0.28
CA LYS A 192 -16.01 0.43 -0.70
C LYS A 192 -17.45 0.66 -0.24
N ALA A 193 -18.31 -0.36 -0.31
CA ALA A 193 -19.68 -0.27 0.18
C ALA A 193 -19.73 -0.12 1.70
N VAL A 194 -18.90 -0.86 2.44
CA VAL A 194 -18.76 -0.73 3.90
C VAL A 194 -18.22 0.64 4.28
N LEU A 195 -17.22 1.15 3.56
CA LEU A 195 -16.64 2.47 3.81
C LEU A 195 -17.65 3.59 3.51
N SER A 196 -18.47 3.45 2.47
CA SER A 196 -19.57 4.38 2.19
C SER A 196 -20.67 4.32 3.26
N ALA A 197 -20.99 3.12 3.78
CA ALA A 197 -21.92 2.98 4.90
C ALA A 197 -21.36 3.61 6.19
N ALA A 198 -20.05 3.47 6.43
CA ALA A 198 -19.36 4.14 7.53
C ALA A 198 -19.32 5.66 7.34
N GLU A 199 -19.14 6.15 6.12
CA GLU A 199 -19.20 7.59 5.79
C GLU A 199 -20.59 8.18 6.09
N ILE A 200 -21.65 7.49 5.65
CA ILE A 200 -23.04 7.88 5.97
C ILE A 200 -23.29 7.82 7.48
N GLY A 201 -22.76 6.80 8.16
CA GLY A 201 -22.83 6.68 9.63
C GLY A 201 -22.12 7.82 10.36
N ILE A 202 -20.94 8.22 9.89
CA ILE A 202 -20.18 9.34 10.45
C ILE A 202 -20.88 10.66 10.17
N GLN A 203 -21.44 10.85 8.97
CA GLN A 203 -22.16 12.07 8.62
C GLN A 203 -23.45 12.23 9.44
N THR A 204 -24.20 11.14 9.63
CA THR A 204 -25.41 11.13 10.48
C THR A 204 -25.07 11.33 11.95
N ALA A 205 -23.99 10.73 12.45
CA ALA A 205 -23.47 10.98 13.80
C ALA A 205 -23.01 12.44 13.97
N SER A 206 -22.29 12.99 13.00
CA SER A 206 -21.84 14.40 12.99
C SER A 206 -23.01 15.38 13.00
N THR A 207 -24.06 15.10 12.22
CA THR A 207 -25.28 15.90 12.19
C THR A 207 -26.02 15.82 13.53
N SER A 208 -26.17 14.61 14.09
CA SER A 208 -26.78 14.42 15.41
C SER A 208 -25.99 15.12 16.52
N LEU A 209 -24.65 15.05 16.48
CA LEU A 209 -23.78 15.70 17.46
C LEU A 209 -23.82 17.23 17.32
N THR A 210 -23.95 17.74 16.10
CA THR A 210 -24.15 19.17 15.82
C THR A 210 -25.51 19.65 16.30
N ASP A 211 -26.58 18.87 16.11
CA ASP A 211 -27.92 19.18 16.62
C ASP A 211 -27.99 19.11 18.15
N ILE A 212 -27.33 18.14 18.76
CA ILE A 212 -27.20 18.02 20.23
C ILE A 212 -26.39 19.21 20.76
N SER A 213 -25.28 19.58 20.11
CA SER A 213 -24.47 20.74 20.46
C SER A 213 -25.25 22.05 20.31
N GLY A 214 -26.05 22.18 19.24
CA GLY A 214 -26.94 23.30 19.00
C GLY A 214 -28.05 23.41 20.06
N LYS A 215 -28.64 22.28 20.47
CA LYS A 215 -29.60 22.22 21.57
C LYS A 215 -28.92 22.57 22.91
N LEU A 216 -27.74 22.05 23.21
CA LEU A 216 -26.96 22.39 24.42
C LEU A 216 -26.60 23.87 24.49
N ARG A 217 -26.22 24.47 23.37
CA ARG A 217 -25.94 25.92 23.27
C ARG A 217 -27.22 26.76 23.44
N LYS A 218 -28.38 26.20 23.10
CA LYS A 218 -29.70 26.80 23.35
C LYS A 218 -30.18 26.60 24.80
N TYR A 219 -29.64 25.61 25.52
CA TYR A 219 -29.73 25.46 26.98
C TYR A 219 -28.82 26.48 27.68
N ASP A 220 -29.06 27.76 27.45
CA ASP A 220 -28.43 28.81 28.24
C ASP A 220 -29.07 28.82 29.64
N LYS A 221 -28.25 28.72 30.70
CA LYS A 221 -28.68 28.58 32.10
C LYS A 221 -29.66 29.69 32.53
N LYS A 222 -29.57 30.87 31.90
CA LYS A 222 -30.46 32.01 32.15
C LYS A 222 -31.91 31.75 31.72
N LYS A 223 -32.15 31.01 30.63
CA LYS A 223 -33.51 30.70 30.15
C LYS A 223 -34.17 29.60 30.97
N LEU A 224 -33.41 28.62 31.45
CA LEU A 224 -33.94 27.56 32.31
C LEU A 224 -34.44 28.13 33.65
N GLY A 225 -33.68 29.04 34.25
CA GLY A 225 -34.11 29.77 35.45
C GLY A 225 -35.39 30.57 35.20
N TYR A 226 -35.48 31.29 34.08
CA TYR A 226 -36.66 32.08 33.74
C TYR A 226 -37.92 31.22 33.53
N ILE A 227 -37.81 30.09 32.82
CA ILE A 227 -38.93 29.15 32.63
C ILE A 227 -39.33 28.52 33.97
N PHE A 228 -38.38 28.18 34.84
CA PHE A 228 -38.66 27.65 36.17
C PHE A 228 -39.43 28.66 37.03
N TYR A 229 -39.01 29.93 37.06
CA TYR A 229 -39.73 30.99 37.76
C TYR A 229 -41.15 31.18 37.25
N ILE A 230 -41.36 31.18 35.92
CA ILE A 230 -42.70 31.27 35.33
C ILE A 230 -43.57 30.09 35.74
N THR A 231 -43.05 28.86 35.65
CA THR A 231 -43.80 27.64 36.00
C THR A 231 -44.19 27.62 37.48
N VAL A 232 -43.29 28.02 38.38
CA VAL A 232 -43.59 28.12 39.82
C VAL A 232 -44.66 29.19 40.09
N PHE A 233 -44.57 30.34 39.43
CA PHE A 233 -45.57 31.41 39.55
C PHE A 233 -46.95 30.96 39.08
N LEU A 234 -47.01 30.25 37.94
CA LEU A 234 -48.24 29.69 37.39
C LEU A 234 -48.84 28.61 38.29
N ALA A 235 -48.00 27.72 38.83
CA ALA A 235 -48.43 26.70 39.78
C ALA A 235 -48.97 27.29 41.08
N LEU A 236 -48.35 28.37 41.59
CA LEU A 236 -48.85 29.10 42.76
C LEU A 236 -50.21 29.75 42.48
N PHE A 237 -50.38 30.35 41.30
CA PHE A 237 -51.64 30.96 40.89
C PHE A 237 -52.77 29.92 40.75
N PHE A 238 -52.48 28.77 40.12
CA PHE A 238 -53.44 27.67 40.05
C PHE A 238 -53.74 27.08 41.43
N GLY A 239 -52.76 26.95 42.31
CA GLY A 239 -52.96 26.56 43.70
C GLY A 239 -53.93 27.50 44.41
N LEU A 240 -53.78 28.81 44.21
CA LEU A 240 -54.67 29.82 44.78
C LEU A 240 -56.11 29.66 44.25
N ILE A 241 -56.28 29.50 42.93
CA ILE A 241 -57.61 29.24 42.34
C ILE A 241 -58.24 27.98 42.92
N VAL A 242 -57.48 26.89 43.03
CA VAL A 242 -57.98 25.63 43.59
C VAL A 242 -58.38 25.82 45.06
N THR A 243 -57.56 26.49 45.87
CA THR A 243 -57.91 26.78 47.27
C THR A 243 -59.15 27.68 47.40
N PHE A 244 -59.30 28.65 46.51
CA PHE A 244 -60.48 29.52 46.48
C PHE A 244 -61.76 28.74 46.11
N ILE A 245 -61.66 27.85 45.12
CA ILE A 245 -62.76 26.94 44.74
C ILE A 245 -63.13 26.05 45.95
N ILE A 246 -62.16 25.49 46.66
CA ILE A 246 -62.43 24.64 47.84
C ILE A 246 -63.17 25.43 48.93
N ILE A 247 -62.74 26.65 49.25
CA ILE A 247 -63.41 27.51 50.24
C ILE A 247 -64.84 27.84 49.81
N GLN A 248 -65.05 28.13 48.53
CA GLN A 248 -66.38 28.48 48.02
C GLN A 248 -67.31 27.26 47.86
N LEU A 249 -66.74 26.06 47.68
CA LEU A 249 -67.50 24.80 47.63
C LEU A 249 -67.92 24.32 49.03
N PHE A 250 -67.14 24.66 50.07
CA PHE A 250 -67.44 24.40 51.48
C PHE A 250 -67.46 25.69 52.32
N PRO A 251 -68.42 26.60 52.10
CA PRO A 251 -68.49 27.87 52.84
C PRO A 251 -69.02 27.72 54.27
N ALA A 252 -69.43 26.51 54.68
CA ALA A 252 -70.06 26.26 55.96
C ALA A 252 -69.65 24.89 56.52
N LEU A 253 -68.47 24.85 57.16
CA LEU A 253 -68.21 24.03 58.34
C LEU A 253 -67.63 24.95 59.44
#